data_AF-A0A9Q3I2G6-F1
#
_entry.id   AF-A0A9Q3I2G6-F1
#
_cell.length_a   1.000
_cell.length_b   1.000
_cell.length_c   1.000
_cell.angle_alpha   90.00
_cell.angle_beta   90.00
_cell.angle_gamma   90.00
#
_symmetry.space_group_name_H-M   'P 1'
#
loop_
_entity.id
_entity.type
_entity.pdbx_description
1 polymer ?
#
loop_
_entity_poly.entity_id
_entity_poly.type
_entity_poly.pdbx_seq_one_letter_code
_entity_poly.pdbx_strand_id
1 'polypeptide(L)'
;MNQLQRIIKATYGLSLMEARQLIIGVLLPRLFFGSIVWFTSKNAKTTGTWLEKLNNDAVRLITGMMRQTPILFLKKDGGLPTLTQYHVKLTHCYIHHRLAAHDSHPVK
;
A
#
# COMPACT_ATOMS: atom_id res chain seq x y z
N MET A 1 -11.64 0.03 -2.41
CA MET A 1 -11.61 -0.77 -1.16
C MET A 1 -12.78 -1.75 -1.03
N ASN A 2 -14.00 -1.44 -1.47
CA ASN A 2 -15.19 -2.28 -1.27
C ASN A 2 -15.03 -3.77 -1.64
N GLN A 3 -14.29 -4.09 -2.72
CA GLN A 3 -14.00 -5.48 -3.10
C GLN A 3 -13.16 -6.22 -2.03
N LEU A 4 -12.09 -5.59 -1.51
CA LEU A 4 -11.26 -6.16 -0.44
C LEU A 4 -12.06 -6.34 0.85
N GLN A 5 -12.95 -5.40 1.18
CA GLN A 5 -13.82 -5.53 2.34
C GLN A 5 -14.74 -6.74 2.26
N ARG A 6 -15.28 -7.05 1.07
CA ARG A 6 -16.13 -8.23 0.84
C ARG A 6 -15.34 -9.54 0.99
N ILE A 7 -14.09 -9.57 0.54
CA ILE A 7 -13.23 -10.76 0.63
C ILE A 7 -12.82 -11.02 2.08
N ILE A 8 -12.40 -9.98 2.81
CA ILE A 8 -11.98 -10.11 4.22
C ILE A 8 -13.15 -10.53 5.12
N LYS A 9 -14.38 -10.06 4.82
CA LYS A 9 -15.60 -10.40 5.57
C LYS A 9 -16.30 -11.68 5.07
N ALA A 10 -15.68 -12.46 4.19
CA ALA A 10 -16.26 -13.70 3.70
C ALA A 10 -16.41 -14.73 4.84
N THR A 11 -17.37 -15.65 4.69
CA THR A 11 -17.99 -16.51 5.72
C THR A 11 -17.03 -17.42 6.51
N TYR A 12 -15.76 -17.54 6.10
CA TYR A 12 -14.74 -18.31 6.81
C TYR A 12 -13.65 -17.46 7.50
N GLY A 13 -13.71 -16.12 7.38
CA GLY A 13 -12.83 -15.17 8.07
C GLY A 13 -11.35 -15.34 7.76
N LEU A 14 -10.75 -14.43 6.99
CA LEU A 14 -9.29 -14.44 6.85
C LEU A 14 -8.64 -14.19 8.21
N SER A 15 -7.57 -14.94 8.53
CA SER A 15 -6.71 -14.61 9.65
C SER A 15 -6.04 -13.24 9.42
N LEU A 16 -5.57 -12.63 10.51
CA LEU A 16 -4.96 -11.30 10.47
C LEU A 16 -3.71 -11.26 9.54
N MET A 17 -2.97 -12.37 9.46
CA MET A 17 -1.82 -12.50 8.55
C MET A 17 -2.24 -12.64 7.09
N GLU A 18 -3.27 -13.43 6.79
CA GLU A 18 -3.75 -13.61 5.42
C GLU A 18 -4.42 -12.32 4.91
N ALA A 19 -5.20 -11.63 5.75
CA ALA A 19 -5.81 -10.35 5.40
C ALA A 19 -4.72 -9.31 5.08
N ARG A 20 -3.63 -9.32 5.84
CA ARG A 20 -2.46 -8.48 5.57
C ARG A 20 -1.80 -8.84 4.23
N GLN A 21 -1.57 -10.12 3.97
CA GLN A 21 -0.98 -10.57 2.69
C GLN A 21 -1.86 -10.19 1.50
N LEU A 22 -3.18 -10.37 1.61
CA LEU A 22 -4.15 -9.99 0.58
C LEU A 22 -4.11 -8.49 0.30
N ILE A 23 -4.14 -7.66 1.34
CA ILE A 23 -4.06 -6.21 1.16
C ILE A 23 -2.72 -5.83 0.53
N ILE A 24 -1.59 -6.34 1.01
CA ILE A 24 -0.27 -6.06 0.45
C ILE A 24 -0.21 -6.49 -1.01
N GLY A 25 -0.64 -7.71 -1.33
CA GLY A 25 -0.58 -8.31 -2.67
C GLY A 25 -1.53 -7.67 -3.70
N VAL A 26 -2.62 -7.03 -3.27
CA VAL A 26 -3.58 -6.38 -4.18
C VAL A 26 -3.40 -4.87 -4.22
N LEU A 27 -3.25 -4.23 -3.04
CA LEU A 27 -3.21 -2.78 -2.92
C LEU A 27 -1.88 -2.22 -3.43
N LEU A 28 -0.74 -2.84 -3.08
CA LEU A 28 0.56 -2.35 -3.53
C LEU A 28 0.64 -2.38 -5.05
N PRO A 29 0.46 -3.50 -5.78
CA PRO A 29 0.64 -3.48 -7.23
C PRO A 29 -0.26 -2.46 -7.94
N ARG A 30 -1.50 -2.28 -7.48
CA ARG A 30 -2.44 -1.30 -8.05
C ARG A 30 -1.99 0.15 -7.83
N LEU A 31 -1.52 0.48 -6.62
CA LEU A 31 -0.98 1.81 -6.34
C LEU A 31 0.33 2.03 -7.12
N PHE A 32 1.19 1.03 -7.16
CA PHE A 32 2.52 1.11 -7.75
C PHE A 32 2.50 1.23 -9.26
N PHE A 33 1.63 0.49 -9.94
CA PHE A 33 1.56 0.45 -11.39
C PHE A 33 1.45 1.85 -12.02
N GLY A 34 0.66 2.73 -11.42
CA GLY A 34 0.53 4.12 -11.89
C GLY A 34 1.46 5.13 -11.21
N SER A 35 2.15 4.75 -10.12
CA SER A 35 2.76 5.71 -9.19
C SER A 35 3.77 6.65 -9.83
N ILE A 36 4.52 6.19 -10.83
CA ILE A 36 5.47 7.00 -11.60
C ILE A 36 4.78 8.19 -12.30
N VAL A 37 3.50 8.05 -12.68
CA VAL A 37 2.75 9.07 -13.43
C VAL A 37 2.13 10.10 -12.49
N TRP A 38 1.54 9.68 -11.36
CA TRP A 38 0.80 10.59 -10.47
C TRP A 38 1.59 11.05 -9.23
N PHE A 39 2.61 10.32 -8.78
CA PHE A 39 3.41 10.66 -7.61
C PHE A 39 4.60 11.56 -8.02
N THR A 40 4.34 12.86 -8.16
CA THR A 40 5.37 13.87 -8.46
C THR A 40 5.68 14.73 -7.24
N SER A 41 6.86 15.35 -7.20
CA SER A 41 7.28 16.25 -6.10
C SER A 41 6.27 17.37 -5.84
N LYS A 42 5.64 17.91 -6.91
CA LYS A 42 4.61 18.95 -6.82
C LYS A 42 3.36 18.49 -6.07
N ASN A 43 2.97 17.24 -6.22
CA ASN A 43 1.74 16.68 -5.64
C ASN A 43 2.01 15.81 -4.41
N ALA A 44 3.26 15.67 -3.98
CA ALA A 44 3.67 14.72 -2.94
C ALA A 44 2.94 14.92 -1.61
N LYS A 45 2.65 16.16 -1.21
CA LYS A 45 1.88 16.44 0.04
C LYS A 45 0.44 15.92 -0.06
N THR A 46 -0.31 16.35 -1.06
CA THR A 46 -1.70 15.93 -1.26
C THR A 46 -1.81 14.41 -1.42
N THR A 47 -0.91 13.86 -2.22
CA THR A 47 -0.84 12.44 -2.52
C THR A 47 -0.44 11.61 -1.29
N GLY A 48 0.49 12.11 -0.48
CA GLY A 48 0.88 11.51 0.79
C GLY A 48 -0.28 11.42 1.77
N THR A 49 -1.07 12.49 1.92
CA THR A 49 -2.25 12.44 2.80
C THR A 49 -3.31 11.43 2.34
N TRP A 50 -3.47 11.27 1.03
CA TRP A 50 -4.38 10.25 0.46
C TRP A 50 -3.86 8.83 0.70
N LEU A 51 -2.56 8.61 0.51
CA LEU A 51 -1.89 7.34 0.81
C LEU A 51 -2.00 6.99 2.30
N GLU A 52 -1.83 7.96 3.20
CA GLU A 52 -2.01 7.73 4.64
C GLU A 52 -3.45 7.34 4.98
N LYS A 53 -4.46 7.99 4.38
CA LYS A 53 -5.87 7.59 4.55
C LYS A 53 -6.10 6.16 4.10
N LEU A 54 -5.58 5.79 2.92
CA LEU A 54 -5.66 4.42 2.41
C LEU A 54 -4.97 3.42 3.33
N ASN A 55 -3.80 3.77 3.88
CA ASN A 55 -3.08 2.91 4.81
C ASN A 55 -3.88 2.70 6.11
N ASN A 56 -4.47 3.76 6.65
CA ASN A 56 -5.30 3.67 7.85
C ASN A 56 -6.56 2.82 7.61
N ASP A 57 -7.20 2.95 6.45
CA ASP A 57 -8.35 2.11 6.08
C ASP A 57 -7.95 0.64 5.89
N ALA A 58 -6.77 0.39 5.30
CA ALA A 58 -6.20 -0.95 5.17
C ALA A 58 -5.91 -1.59 6.53
N VAL A 59 -5.29 -0.84 7.45
CA VAL A 59 -5.02 -1.31 8.82
C VAL A 59 -6.32 -1.66 9.54
N ARG A 60 -7.34 -0.79 9.47
CA ARG A 60 -8.66 -1.07 10.07
C ARG A 60 -9.30 -2.31 9.50
N LEU A 61 -9.10 -2.57 8.21
CA LEU A 61 -9.63 -3.77 7.58
C LEU A 61 -8.94 -5.05 8.05
N ILE A 62 -7.64 -4.99 8.32
CA ILE A 62 -6.87 -6.14 8.83
C ILE A 62 -7.20 -6.39 10.29
N THR A 63 -7.19 -5.34 11.12
CA THR A 63 -7.37 -5.47 12.57
C THR A 63 -8.84 -5.57 12.99
N GLY A 64 -9.79 -5.32 12.08
CA GLY A 64 -11.21 -5.22 12.40
C GLY A 64 -11.56 -4.01 13.27
N MET A 65 -10.65 -3.05 13.41
CA MET A 65 -10.85 -1.87 14.24
C MET A 65 -11.98 -0.96 13.72
N MET A 66 -12.68 -0.32 14.66
CA MET A 66 -13.77 0.60 14.35
C MET A 66 -13.27 1.82 13.56
N ARG A 67 -14.19 2.42 12.80
CA ARG A 67 -13.92 3.67 12.06
C ARG A 67 -13.52 4.85 12.96
N GLN A 68 -13.99 4.83 14.21
CA GLN A 68 -13.72 5.86 15.22
C GLN A 68 -12.37 5.67 15.92
N THR A 69 -11.67 4.55 15.69
CA THR A 69 -10.38 4.30 16.35
C THR A 69 -9.37 5.39 15.98
N PRO A 70 -8.72 6.03 16.98
CA PRO A 70 -7.73 7.07 16.75
C PRO A 70 -6.51 6.55 15.98
N ILE A 71 -5.91 7.42 15.16
CA ILE A 71 -4.77 7.10 14.29
C ILE A 71 -3.54 6.63 15.09
N LEU A 72 -3.37 7.12 16.32
CA LEU A 72 -2.27 6.74 17.21
C LEU A 72 -2.26 5.23 17.50
N PHE A 73 -3.43 4.63 17.76
CA PHE A 73 -3.56 3.20 17.99
C PHE A 73 -3.39 2.39 16.71
N LEU A 74 -3.88 2.91 15.58
CA LEU A 74 -3.69 2.28 14.27
C LEU A 74 -2.23 2.15 13.88
N LYS A 75 -1.39 3.15 14.21
CA LYS A 75 0.05 3.10 13.93
C LYS A 75 0.79 2.10 14.83
N LYS A 76 0.32 1.89 16.06
CA LYS A 76 0.92 0.95 17.02
C LYS A 76 0.59 -0.50 16.66
N ASP A 77 -0.67 -0.78 16.34
CA ASP A 77 -1.16 -2.15 16.12
C ASP A 77 -1.15 -2.57 14.65
N GLY A 78 -1.01 -1.62 13.72
CA GLY A 78 -1.25 -1.88 12.30
C GLY A 78 -0.19 -2.72 11.59
N GLY A 79 1.04 -2.80 12.13
CA GLY A 79 2.14 -3.64 11.61
C GLY A 79 2.56 -3.39 10.15
N LEU A 80 1.86 -2.52 9.43
CA LEU A 80 2.03 -2.20 8.02
C LEU A 80 2.98 -1.01 7.88
N PRO A 81 4.09 -1.16 7.13
CA PRO A 81 4.89 -0.03 6.70
C PRO A 81 4.01 0.96 5.95
N THR A 82 4.29 2.26 6.11
CA THR A 82 3.51 3.28 5.39
C THR A 82 3.62 3.07 3.88
N LEU A 83 2.52 3.25 3.15
CA LEU A 83 2.50 3.09 1.69
C LEU A 83 3.54 3.99 1.00
N THR A 84 3.84 5.14 1.59
CA THR A 84 4.91 6.05 1.13
C THR A 84 6.31 5.43 1.27
N GLN A 85 6.60 4.72 2.37
CA GLN A 85 7.88 4.00 2.53
C GLN A 85 8.01 2.85 1.52
N TYR A 86 6.92 2.11 1.28
CA TYR A 86 6.90 1.15 0.18
C TYR A 86 7.18 1.83 -1.15
N HIS A 87 6.70 3.06 -1.34
CA HIS A 87 6.87 3.77 -2.59
C HIS A 87 8.29 4.17 -2.87
N VAL A 88 8.94 4.79 -1.90
CA VAL A 88 10.35 5.12 -2.01
C VAL A 88 11.18 3.86 -2.27
N LYS A 89 10.92 2.76 -1.53
CA LYS A 89 11.66 1.50 -1.69
C LYS A 89 11.51 0.91 -3.09
N LEU A 90 10.28 0.80 -3.60
CA LEU A 90 10.02 0.19 -4.90
C LEU A 90 10.52 1.06 -6.05
N THR A 91 10.36 2.39 -5.96
CA THR A 91 10.91 3.32 -6.94
C THR A 91 12.45 3.24 -6.98
N HIS A 92 13.09 3.15 -5.81
CA HIS A 92 14.54 2.97 -5.73
C HIS A 92 14.99 1.64 -6.37
N CYS A 93 14.31 0.54 -6.08
CA CYS A 93 14.57 -0.76 -6.73
C CYS A 93 14.37 -0.69 -8.25
N TYR A 94 13.32 -0.02 -8.73
CA TYR A 94 13.07 0.16 -10.16
C TYR A 94 14.19 0.94 -10.83
N ILE A 95 14.61 2.07 -10.25
CA ILE A 95 15.72 2.89 -10.78
C ILE A 95 17.00 2.05 -10.83
N HIS A 96 17.32 1.34 -9.74
CA HIS A 96 18.51 0.50 -9.70
C HIS A 96 18.47 -0.60 -10.77
N HIS A 97 17.32 -1.26 -10.95
CA HIS A 97 17.14 -2.29 -11.97
C HIS A 97 17.27 -1.72 -13.39
N ARG A 98 16.72 -0.53 -13.63
CA ARG A 98 16.86 0.17 -14.91
C ARG A 98 18.32 0.50 -15.22
N LEU A 99 19.06 1.03 -14.24
CA LEU A 99 20.48 1.38 -14.40
C LEU A 99 21.36 0.14 -14.63
N ALA A 100 21.03 -0.99 -13.99
CA ALA A 100 21.75 -2.25 -14.13
C ALA A 100 21.36 -3.07 -15.37
N ALA A 101 20.27 -2.70 -16.07
CA ALA A 101 19.78 -3.47 -17.21
C ALA A 101 20.68 -3.32 -18.46
N HIS A 102 20.81 -4.41 -19.22
CA HIS A 102 21.48 -4.41 -20.53
C HIS A 102 20.70 -3.55 -21.54
N ASP A 103 21.37 -3.00 -22.55
CA ASP A 103 20.77 -2.07 -23.54
C ASP A 103 19.61 -2.67 -24.35
N SER A 104 19.53 -4.00 -24.41
CA SER A 104 18.45 -4.73 -25.07
C SER A 104 17.20 -4.94 -24.20
N HIS A 105 17.21 -4.55 -22.92
CA HIS A 105 16.11 -4.80 -22.01
C HIS A 105 15.02 -3.73 -22.13
N PRO A 106 13.72 -4.09 -22.19
CA PRO A 106 12.60 -3.16 -22.41
C PRO A 106 12.37 -2.11 -21.30
N VAL A 107 13.18 -2.12 -20.24
CA VAL A 107 13.08 -1.20 -19.10
C VAL A 107 14.13 -0.09 -19.18
N LYS A 108 15.13 -0.21 -20.07
CA LYS A 108 16.19 0.79 -20.23
C LYS A 108 15.70 2.03 -20.94
#